data_AF-A0A1V9G2G9-F1
#
_entry.id   AF-A0A1V9G2G9-F1
#
_cell.length_a   1.000
_cell.length_b   1.000
_cell.length_c   1.000
_cell.angle_alpha   90.00
_cell.angle_beta   90.00
_cell.angle_gamma   90.00
#
_symmetry.space_group_name_H-M   'P 1'
#
loop_
_entity.id
_entity.type
_entity.pdbx_description
1 polymer ?
#
loop_
_entity_poly.entity_id
_entity_poly.type
_entity_poly.pdbx_seq_one_letter_code
_entity_poly.pdbx_strand_id
1 'polypeptide(L)'
;MSKSTKALIKGIKKMLKNRGSLTVKEVKLLSDVVVHLESHEKLNGEQKVQNGALVVQLLLRFLTDPTIGEGLSHLVHSLIDKLV
;
A
#
# COMPACT_ATOMS: atom_id res chain seq x y z
N MET A 1 12.95 2.07 11.40
CA MET A 1 12.02 1.51 10.39
C MET A 1 12.09 0.01 10.35
N SER A 2 10.99 -0.66 10.71
CA SER A 2 10.83 -2.10 10.74
C SER A 2 11.15 -2.68 9.37
N LYS A 3 11.66 -3.91 9.35
CA LYS A 3 12.03 -4.60 8.11
C LYS A 3 10.81 -4.75 7.20
N SER A 4 9.64 -5.04 7.76
CA SER A 4 8.38 -5.21 7.04
C SER A 4 7.87 -3.91 6.44
N THR A 5 7.90 -2.80 7.18
CA THR A 5 7.51 -1.46 6.66
C THR A 5 8.43 -1.03 5.51
N LYS A 6 9.75 -1.24 5.64
CA LYS A 6 10.73 -0.98 4.57
C LYS A 6 10.44 -1.81 3.32
N ALA A 7 10.16 -3.09 3.48
CA ALA A 7 9.86 -4.00 2.37
C ALA A 7 8.58 -3.59 1.64
N LEU A 8 7.53 -3.23 2.37
CA LEU A 8 6.26 -2.77 1.82
C LEU A 8 6.43 -1.48 1.01
N ILE A 9 7.09 -0.46 1.58
CA ILE A 9 7.40 0.80 0.87
C ILE A 9 8.18 0.52 -0.42
N LYS A 10 9.18 -0.37 -0.37
CA LYS A 10 9.97 -0.75 -1.55
C LYS A 10 9.13 -1.42 -2.62
N GLY A 11 8.21 -2.31 -2.23
CA GLY A 11 7.26 -2.96 -3.14
C GLY A 11 6.37 -1.94 -3.85
N ILE A 12 5.75 -1.04 -3.09
CA ILE A 12 4.85 0.00 -3.63
C ILE A 12 5.61 0.96 -4.55
N LYS A 13 6.83 1.40 -4.17
CA LYS A 13 7.67 2.25 -5.04
C LYS A 13 8.05 1.54 -6.35
N LYS A 14 8.25 0.22 -6.34
CA LYS A 14 8.48 -0.56 -7.56
C LYS A 14 7.23 -0.59 -8.46
N MET A 15 6.05 -0.74 -7.88
CA MET A 15 4.77 -0.69 -8.62
C MET A 15 4.57 0.68 -9.28
N LEU A 16 4.82 1.77 -8.53
CA LEU A 16 4.74 3.14 -9.04
C LEU A 16 5.73 3.42 -10.19
N LYS A 17 6.92 2.79 -10.18
CA LYS A 17 7.88 2.86 -11.28
C LYS A 17 7.40 2.09 -12.52
N ASN A 18 6.71 0.98 -12.32
CA ASN A 18 6.17 0.12 -13.37
C ASN A 18 4.69 0.43 -13.67
N ARG A 19 4.32 1.72 -13.64
CA ARG A 19 2.94 2.25 -13.75
C ARG A 19 2.21 2.00 -15.07
N GLY A 20 2.67 1.09 -15.93
CA GLY A 20 2.17 0.92 -17.31
C GLY A 20 0.66 0.70 -17.39
N SER A 21 0.04 0.15 -16.34
CA SER A 21 -1.40 -0.06 -16.21
C SER A 21 -2.05 0.76 -15.10
N LEU A 22 -1.32 1.65 -14.44
CA LEU A 22 -1.85 2.40 -13.29
C LEU A 22 -2.51 3.70 -13.74
N THR A 23 -3.74 3.92 -13.28
CA THR A 23 -4.42 5.21 -13.45
C THR A 23 -3.79 6.30 -12.57
N VAL A 24 -4.02 7.57 -12.88
CA VAL A 24 -3.57 8.70 -12.05
C VAL A 24 -4.10 8.59 -10.61
N LYS A 25 -5.33 8.09 -10.46
CA LYS A 25 -5.99 7.86 -9.16
C LYS A 25 -5.26 6.79 -8.36
N GLU A 26 -4.88 5.69 -9.00
CA GLU A 26 -4.11 4.59 -8.39
C GLU A 26 -2.71 5.02 -7.96
N VAL A 27 -2.02 5.77 -8.82
CA VAL A 27 -0.71 6.35 -8.50
C VAL A 27 -0.82 7.23 -7.26
N LYS A 28 -1.88 8.05 -7.16
CA LYS A 28 -2.13 8.88 -5.98
C LYS A 28 -2.37 8.05 -4.72
N LEU A 29 -3.25 7.06 -4.77
CA LEU A 29 -3.53 6.18 -3.61
C LEU A 29 -2.26 5.49 -3.09
N LEU A 30 -1.46 4.89 -3.99
CA LEU A 30 -0.23 4.22 -3.61
C LEU A 30 0.84 5.19 -3.09
N SER A 31 0.87 6.42 -3.62
CA SER A 31 1.77 7.47 -3.11
C SER A 31 1.38 7.90 -1.70
N ASP A 32 0.09 8.06 -1.44
CA ASP A 32 -0.43 8.38 -0.11
C ASP A 32 -0.09 7.25 0.88
N VAL A 33 -0.24 5.98 0.50
CA VAL A 33 0.18 4.84 1.33
C VAL A 33 1.67 4.94 1.71
N VAL A 34 2.55 5.29 0.77
CA VAL A 34 3.99 5.44 1.05
C VAL A 34 4.24 6.55 2.08
N VAL A 35 3.58 7.70 1.93
CA VAL A 35 3.72 8.83 2.87
C VAL A 35 3.31 8.42 4.29
N HIS A 36 2.17 7.72 4.42
CA HIS A 36 1.68 7.25 5.72
C HIS A 36 2.57 6.16 6.33
N LEU A 37 3.15 5.27 5.52
CA LEU A 37 4.10 4.27 6.00
C LEU A 37 5.44 4.90 6.45
N GLU A 38 5.91 5.94 5.77
CA GLU A 38 7.14 6.67 6.12
C GLU A 38 6.98 7.47 7.42
N SER A 39 5.78 7.98 7.71
CA SER A 39 5.48 8.67 8.97
C SER A 39 5.17 7.72 10.13
N HIS A 40 4.73 6.49 9.84
CA HIS A 40 4.16 5.53 10.82
C HIS A 40 5.03 5.31 12.06
N GLU A 41 6.36 5.27 11.92
CA GLU A 41 7.25 5.03 13.05
C GLU A 41 7.55 6.23 13.93
N LYS A 42 7.29 7.43 13.41
CA LYS A 42 7.41 8.67 14.18
C LYS A 42 6.18 8.90 15.07
N LEU A 43 5.12 8.10 14.88
CA LEU A 43 3.87 8.16 15.61
C LEU A 43 3.91 7.21 16.82
N ASN A 44 3.18 7.57 17.87
CA ASN A 44 3.03 6.79 19.09
C ASN A 44 1.55 6.53 19.41
N GLY A 45 1.29 5.54 20.27
CA GLY A 45 -0.04 5.24 20.82
C GLY A 45 -1.15 5.22 19.77
N GLU A 46 -2.20 6.00 20.03
CA GLU A 46 -3.40 6.09 19.19
C GLU A 46 -3.12 6.59 17.77
N GLN A 47 -2.20 7.55 17.60
CA GLN A 47 -1.85 8.09 16.28
C GLN A 47 -1.27 7.01 15.37
N LYS A 48 -0.48 6.10 15.94
CA LYS A 48 0.11 4.98 15.20
C LYS A 48 -0.97 3.99 14.74
N VAL A 49 -1.98 3.73 15.57
CA VAL A 49 -3.13 2.87 15.24
C VAL A 49 -3.99 3.51 14.15
N GLN A 50 -4.35 4.79 14.30
CA GLN A 50 -5.13 5.54 13.30
C GLN A 50 -4.40 5.59 11.94
N ASN A 51 -3.09 5.86 11.95
CA ASN A 51 -2.29 5.86 10.73
C ASN A 51 -2.21 4.45 10.10
N GLY A 52 -2.12 3.40 10.91
CA GLY A 52 -2.22 2.02 10.44
C GLY A 52 -3.56 1.71 9.77
N ALA A 53 -4.67 2.10 10.39
CA ALA A 53 -6.01 1.94 9.83
C ALA A 53 -6.17 2.68 8.49
N LEU A 54 -5.62 3.89 8.39
CA LEU A 54 -5.63 4.67 7.15
C LEU A 54 -4.82 4.00 6.03
N VAL A 55 -3.63 3.46 6.33
CA VAL A 55 -2.83 2.68 5.39
C VAL A 55 -3.64 1.49 4.84
N VAL A 56 -4.33 0.76 5.73
CA VAL A 56 -5.18 -0.39 5.33
C VAL A 56 -6.33 0.08 4.44
N GLN A 57 -7.01 1.17 4.80
CA GLN A 57 -8.11 1.72 4.01
C GLN A 57 -7.68 2.13 2.60
N LEU A 58 -6.53 2.80 2.47
CA LEU A 58 -5.99 3.21 1.18
C LEU A 58 -5.60 2.00 0.31
N LEU A 59 -4.98 0.99 0.92
CA LEU A 59 -4.68 -0.27 0.25
C LEU A 59 -5.95 -0.98 -0.20
N LEU A 60 -6.96 -1.14 0.66
CA LEU A 60 -8.23 -1.76 0.28
C LEU A 60 -8.91 -1.01 -0.87
N ARG A 61 -8.90 0.32 -0.85
CA ARG A 61 -9.43 1.14 -1.96
C ARG A 61 -8.67 0.91 -3.26
N PHE A 62 -7.35 0.71 -3.19
CA PHE A 62 -6.54 0.33 -4.33
C PHE A 62 -6.80 -1.13 -4.79
N LEU A 63 -7.18 -2.04 -3.90
CA LEU A 63 -7.44 -3.44 -4.27
C LEU A 63 -8.86 -3.66 -4.81
N THR A 64 -9.82 -2.83 -4.40
CA THR A 64 -11.27 -3.04 -4.65
C THR A 64 -11.84 -2.11 -5.72
N ASP A 65 -11.04 -1.22 -6.31
CA ASP A 65 -11.52 -0.40 -7.43
C ASP A 65 -11.79 -1.33 -8.64
N PRO A 66 -13.02 -1.41 -9.17
CA PRO A 66 -13.36 -2.36 -10.23
C PRO A 66 -12.62 -2.12 -11.56
N THR A 67 -11.99 -0.95 -11.76
CA THR A 67 -11.07 -0.72 -12.90
C THR A 67 -9.73 -1.42 -12.76
N ILE A 68 -9.43 -1.98 -11.58
CA ILE A 68 -8.17 -2.63 -11.22
C ILE A 68 -8.26 -4.17 -11.35
N GLY A 69 -9.45 -4.69 -11.66
CA GLY A 69 -9.87 -6.09 -11.47
C GLY A 69 -9.09 -7.18 -12.22
N GLU A 70 -8.45 -6.90 -13.35
CA GLU A 70 -7.77 -7.97 -14.12
C GLU A 70 -6.28 -8.14 -13.76
N GLY A 71 -5.58 -7.10 -13.30
CA GLY A 71 -4.14 -7.16 -13.04
C GLY A 71 -3.75 -7.58 -11.62
N LEU A 72 -4.69 -7.51 -10.66
CA LEU A 72 -4.34 -7.50 -9.23
C LEU A 72 -4.67 -8.79 -8.45
N SER A 73 -5.41 -9.73 -9.05
CA SER A 73 -5.73 -11.03 -8.44
C SER A 73 -4.47 -11.81 -8.01
N HIS A 74 -3.44 -11.84 -8.85
CA HIS A 74 -2.17 -12.51 -8.51
C HIS A 74 -1.37 -11.80 -7.41
N LEU A 75 -1.54 -10.49 -7.29
CA LEU A 75 -0.74 -9.65 -6.40
C LEU A 75 -1.30 -9.67 -4.96
N VAL A 76 -2.63 -9.72 -4.83
CA VAL A 76 -3.33 -9.94 -3.55
C VAL A 76 -2.99 -11.32 -2.99
N HIS A 77 -3.03 -12.37 -3.82
CA HIS A 77 -2.63 -13.71 -3.40
C HIS A 77 -1.17 -13.73 -2.91
N SER A 78 -0.23 -13.11 -3.64
CA SER A 78 1.17 -13.07 -3.20
C SER A 78 1.42 -12.24 -1.92
N LEU A 79 0.56 -11.27 -1.60
CA LEU A 79 0.68 -10.47 -0.37
C LEU A 79 0.09 -11.23 0.83
N ILE A 80 -1.02 -11.93 0.64
CA ILE A 80 -1.64 -12.77 1.67
C ILE A 80 -0.71 -13.93 2.03
N ASP A 81 -0.12 -14.63 1.05
CA ASP A 81 0.84 -15.73 1.26
C ASP A 81 2.11 -15.32 2.01
N LYS A 82 2.43 -14.03 2.09
CA LYS A 82 3.61 -13.52 2.80
C LYS A 82 3.29 -12.96 4.18
N LEU A 83 2.01 -12.89 4.53
CA LEU A 83 1.51 -12.39 5.81
C LEU A 83 1.05 -13.53 6.75
N VAL A 84 0.84 -14.74 6.21
CA VAL A 84 0.62 -16.01 6.94
C VAL A 84 1.93 -16.80 6.96
#